data_AF-A0A7V6YID3-F1
#
_entry.id   AF-A0A7V6YID3-F1
#
_cell.length_a   1.000
_cell.length_b   1.000
_cell.length_c   1.000
_cell.angle_alpha   90.00
_cell.angle_beta   90.00
_cell.angle_gamma   90.00
#
_symmetry.space_group_name_H-M   'P 1'
#
loop_
_entity.id
_entity.type
_entity.pdbx_description
1 polymer ?
#
loop_
_entity_poly.entity_id
_entity_poly.type
_entity_poly.pdbx_seq_one_letter_code
_entity_poly.pdbx_strand_id
1 'polypeptide(L)' 'MFYHIWQVDWGWMGALGDEKGLAYLTLPRQSQEVVHRELREHSAGEPVENAGIFAVLRRELDRYFGGEPVDFSSIPLR' A
#
# COMPACT_ATOMS: atom_id res chain seq x y z
N MET A 1 -11.22 -3.86 -7.08
CA MET A 1 -10.25 -3.23 -6.16
C MET A 1 -8.88 -3.29 -6.81
N PHE A 2 -8.01 -2.34 -6.49
CA PHE A 2 -6.66 -2.26 -7.00
C PHE A 2 -5.65 -2.49 -5.88
N TYR A 3 -4.51 -3.09 -6.21
CA TYR A 3 -3.42 -3.26 -5.27
C TYR A 3 -2.07 -2.83 -5.86
N HIS A 4 -1.12 -2.52 -5.00
CA HIS A 4 0.29 -2.40 -5.37
C HIS A 4 1.15 -3.00 -4.27
N ILE A 5 2.18 -3.75 -4.64
CA ILE A 5 3.21 -4.26 -3.73
C ILE A 5 4.54 -3.67 -4.14
N TRP A 6 5.30 -3.18 -3.16
CA TRP A 6 6.63 -2.61 -3.40
C TRP A 6 7.58 -2.99 -2.28
N GLN A 7 8.87 -2.93 -2.60
CA GLN A 7 9.94 -3.16 -1.64
C GLN A 7 10.28 -1.85 -0.91
N VAL A 8 10.57 -1.98 0.38
CA VAL A 8 11.14 -0.96 1.26
C VAL A 8 12.40 -1.53 1.92
N ASP A 9 13.20 -0.70 2.60
CA ASP A 9 14.51 -1.09 3.17
C ASP A 9 14.48 -2.31 4.11
N TRP A 10 13.31 -2.64 4.63
CA TRP A 10 13.08 -3.56 5.73
C TRP A 10 12.01 -4.62 5.38
N GLY A 11 11.68 -4.76 4.09
CA GLY A 11 10.81 -5.81 3.59
C GLY A 11 9.92 -5.38 2.43
N TRP A 12 8.72 -5.95 2.39
CA TRP A 12 7.71 -5.72 1.36
C TRP A 12 6.47 -5.12 1.96
N MET A 13 5.94 -4.07 1.35
CA MET A 13 4.67 -3.45 1.73
C MET A 13 3.67 -3.56 0.60
N GLY A 14 2.39 -3.51 0.93
CA GLY A 14 1.33 -3.47 -0.06
C GLY A 14 0.15 -2.64 0.36
N ALA A 15 -0.45 -1.97 -0.62
CA ALA A 15 -1.65 -1.19 -0.48
C ALA A 15 -2.78 -1.81 -1.29
N LEU A 16 -4.01 -1.70 -0.77
CA LEU A 16 -5.24 -2.14 -1.40
C LEU A 16 -6.28 -1.03 -1.26
N GLY A 17 -7.03 -0.79 -2.33
CA GLY A 17 -8.01 0.29 -2.38
C GLY A 17 -8.81 0.29 -3.67
N ASP A 18 -9.48 1.40 -3.92
CA ASP A 18 -10.14 1.68 -5.20
C ASP A 18 -10.08 3.19 -5.50
N GLU A 19 -10.86 3.65 -6.47
CA GLU A 19 -10.93 5.06 -6.86
C GLU A 19 -11.41 5.99 -5.74
N LYS A 20 -12.05 5.47 -4.68
CA LYS A 20 -12.47 6.26 -3.52
C LYS A 20 -11.36 6.43 -2.49
N GLY A 21 -10.36 5.55 -2.50
CA GLY A 21 -9.21 5.67 -1.60
C GLY A 21 -8.61 4.34 -1.15
N LEU A 22 -7.68 4.48 -0.21
CA LEU A 22 -7.01 3.38 0.46
C LEU A 22 -7.99 2.67 1.40
N ALA A 23 -8.08 1.35 1.28
CA ALA A 23 -8.86 0.49 2.16
C ALA A 23 -7.97 -0.25 3.17
N TYR A 24 -6.77 -0.63 2.75
CA TYR A 24 -5.85 -1.42 3.55
C TYR A 24 -4.40 -1.19 3.15
N LEU A 25 -3.49 -1.22 4.14
CA LEU A 25 -2.05 -1.10 3.98
C LEU A 25 -1.38 -2.11 4.90
N THR A 26 -0.45 -2.90 4.36
CA THR A 26 0.38 -3.79 5.18
C THR A 26 1.56 -3.01 5.75
N LEU A 27 1.98 -3.37 6.95
CA LEU A 27 3.35 -3.10 7.39
C LEU A 27 4.35 -3.95 6.57
N PRO A 28 5.66 -3.63 6.62
CA PRO A 28 6.67 -4.45 5.95
C PRO A 28 6.59 -5.91 6.36
N ARG A 29 6.64 -6.79 5.35
CA ARG A 29 6.65 -8.25 5.47
C ARG A 29 7.92 -8.82 4.86
N GLN A 30 8.19 -10.07 5.21
CA GLN A 30 9.43 -10.76 4.84
C GLN A 30 9.49 -11.14 3.36
N SER A 31 8.34 -11.24 2.68
CA SER A 31 8.28 -11.58 1.26
C SER A 31 7.06 -10.95 0.56
N GLN A 32 7.14 -10.83 -0.76
CA GLN A 32 6.07 -10.33 -1.61
C GLN A 32 4.82 -11.22 -1.54
N GLU A 33 4.99 -12.54 -1.42
CA GLU A 33 3.89 -13.51 -1.36
C GLU A 33 3.06 -13.36 -0.09
N VAL A 34 3.70 -13.03 1.04
CA VAL A 34 2.99 -12.77 2.30
C VAL A 34 2.12 -11.53 2.17
N VAL A 35 2.66 -10.45 1.60
CA VAL A 35 1.89 -9.23 1.32
C VAL A 35 0.72 -9.56 0.39
N HIS A 36 0.98 -10.22 -0.73
CA HIS A 36 -0.06 -10.55 -1.71
C HIS A 36 -1.19 -11.39 -1.09
N ARG A 37 -0.87 -12.37 -0.23
CA ARG A 37 -1.86 -13.13 0.52
C ARG A 37 -2.69 -12.24 1.44
N GLU A 38 -2.06 -11.38 2.24
CA GLU A 38 -2.77 -10.45 3.14
C GLU A 38 -3.71 -9.51 2.36
N LEU A 39 -3.27 -8.98 1.21
CA LEU A 39 -4.12 -8.12 0.38
C LEU A 39 -5.33 -8.86 -0.19
N ARG A 40 -5.17 -10.13 -0.59
CA ARG A 40 -6.29 -10.95 -1.07
C ARG A 40 -7.29 -11.28 0.03
N GLU A 41 -6.83 -11.51 1.25
CA GLU A 41 -7.70 -11.75 2.41
C GLU A 41 -8.57 -10.52 2.76
N HIS A 42 -8.09 -9.32 2.45
CA HIS A 42 -8.79 -8.06 2.71
C HIS A 42 -9.55 -7.50 1.49
N SER A 43 -9.48 -8.15 0.32
CA SER A 43 -10.17 -7.71 -0.88
C SER A 43 -11.52 -8.40 -1.07
N ALA A 44 -12.54 -7.61 -1.43
CA ALA A 44 -13.80 -8.14 -1.94
C ALA A 44 -13.63 -8.62 -3.39
N GLY A 45 -13.21 -9.88 -3.56
CA GLY A 45 -12.94 -10.50 -4.87
C GLY A 45 -11.46 -10.50 -5.24
N GLU A 46 -11.16 -10.68 -6.53
CA GLU A 46 -9.78 -10.70 -7.04
C GLU A 46 -9.30 -9.27 -7.32
N PRO A 47 -8.33 -8.72 -6.58
CA PRO A 47 -7.84 -7.39 -6.82
C PRO A 47 -6.88 -7.36 -8.02
N VAL A 48 -6.83 -6.25 -8.73
CA VAL A 48 -5.98 -6.08 -9.92
C VAL A 48 -4.78 -5.22 -9.57
N GLU A 49 -3.58 -5.58 -10.02
CA GLU A 49 -2.38 -4.77 -9.77
C GLU A 49 -2.47 -3.43 -10.51
N ASN A 50 -2.23 -2.33 -9.79
CA ASN A 50 -2.12 -0.99 -10.33
C ASN A 50 -1.16 -0.17 -9.45
N ALA A 51 0.09 -0.04 -9.90
CA ALA A 51 1.10 0.72 -9.19
C ALA A 51 0.80 2.24 -9.13
N GLY A 52 0.12 2.76 -10.15
CA GLY A 52 -0.08 4.20 -10.33
C GLY A 52 -1.03 4.81 -9.30
N ILE A 53 -2.07 4.07 -8.88
CA ILE A 53 -3.11 4.60 -7.97
C ILE A 53 -2.56 4.91 -6.57
N PHE A 54 -1.46 4.27 -6.16
CA PHE A 54 -0.83 4.48 -4.85
C PHE A 54 0.50 5.24 -4.91
N ALA A 55 0.84 5.86 -6.05
CA ALA A 55 2.14 6.53 -6.24
C ALA A 55 2.38 7.66 -5.22
N VAL A 56 1.35 8.45 -4.90
CA VAL A 56 1.44 9.52 -3.90
C VAL A 56 1.65 8.92 -2.50
N LEU A 57 0.83 7.94 -2.11
CA LEU A 57 0.97 7.25 -0.82
C LEU A 57 2.37 6.65 -0.64
N ARG A 58 2.89 5.96 -1.67
CA ARG A 58 4.23 5.38 -1.63
C ARG A 58 5.30 6.45 -1.40
N ARG A 59 5.25 7.56 -2.13
CA ARG A 59 6.21 8.67 -1.95
C ARG A 59 6.17 9.23 -0.53
N GLU A 60 4.97 9.41 0.04
CA GLU A 60 4.84 9.91 1.42
C GLU A 60 5.32 8.89 2.46
N LEU A 61 5.13 7.58 2.22
CA LEU A 61 5.68 6.52 3.07
C LEU A 61 7.21 6.46 3.01
N ASP A 62 7.81 6.61 1.83
CA ASP A 62 9.27 6.65 1.67
C ASP A 62 9.87 7.80 2.48
N ARG A 63 9.25 8.99 2.44
CA ARG A 63 9.65 10.15 3.25
C ARG A 63 9.49 9.88 4.75
N TYR A 64 8.36 9.31 5.16
CA TYR A 64 8.09 8.98 6.55
C TYR A 64 9.12 7.99 7.12
N PHE A 65 9.46 6.94 6.38
CA PHE A 65 10.50 6.01 6.79
C PHE A 65 11.92 6.59 6.70
N GLY A 66 12.13 7.61 5.87
CA GLY A 66 13.33 8.45 5.88
C GLY A 66 13.47 9.35 7.11
N GLY A 67 12.48 9.38 8.01
CA GLY A 67 12.49 10.19 9.23
C GLY A 67 11.95 11.60 9.05
N GLU A 68 11.37 11.92 7.88
CA GLU A 68 10.71 13.20 7.67
C GLU A 68 9.33 13.22 8.37
N PRO A 69 8.93 14.36 8.96
CA PRO A 69 7.54 14.56 9.35
C PRO A 69 6.66 14.63 8.11
N VAL A 70 5.68 13.74 8.02
CA VAL A 70 4.76 13.61 6.88
C VAL A 70 3.33 13.70 7.38
N ASP A 71 2.51 14.51 6.70
CA ASP A 71 1.06 14.58 6.92
C ASP A 71 0.33 13.74 5.86
N PHE A 72 -0.38 12.70 6.33
CA PHE A 72 -1.16 11.81 5.48
C PHE A 72 -2.63 12.25 5.31
N SER A 73 -3.02 13.43 5.83
CA SER A 73 -4.39 13.96 5.74
C SER A 73 -4.92 14.12 4.30
N SER A 74 -4.01 14.21 3.33
CA SER A 74 -4.35 14.32 1.90
C SER A 74 -4.60 12.97 1.21
N ILE A 75 -4.33 11.84 1.88
CA ILE A 75 -4.58 10.51 1.33
C ILE A 75 -6.06 10.15 1.51
N PRO A 76 -6.81 9.91 0.42
CA PRO A 76 -8.20 9.48 0.53
C PRO A 76 -8.30 8.11 1.19
N LEU A 77 -9.16 7.99 2.19
CA LEU A 77 -9.50 6.73 2.85
C LEU A 77 -10.90 6.28 2.40
N ARG A 78 -11.07 4.98 2.23
CA ARG A 78 -12.33 4.36 1.85
C ARG A 78 -13.13 3.88 3.06
#